data_AF-A0A4Y9J4W6-F1
#
_entry.id   AF-A0A4Y9J4W6-F1
#
_cell.length_a   1.000
_cell.length_b   1.000
_cell.length_c   1.000
_cell.angle_alpha   90.00
_cell.angle_beta   90.00
_cell.angle_gamma   90.00
#
_symmetry.space_group_name_H-M   'P 1'
#
loop_
_entity.id
_entity.type
_entity.pdbx_description
1 polymer ?
#
loop_
_entity_poly.entity_id
_entity_poly.type
_entity_poly.pdbx_seq_one_letter_code
_entity_poly.pdbx_strand_id
1 'polypeptide(L)'
;MKENPEKFSENILQNIADDLSTINGTCTEIKESQLNCATADDLNNMGTTITSAVIEKVDKMQTSIETQTQTVSEIGSNLTSSVDDLKTEITNKLDNFTVNPPVQKIEKTIRIAKESWQVYLAMFISVFTFIFFGAATIWQESRIEKARISDIKYHYIMMHNGVNSAGLDSIESWFRDPDKVKIIESEVRAYEERVHETARALEQKHRLEEKINELNSQTNPKSNRK
;
A
#
# COMPACT_ATOMS: atom_id res chain seq x y z
N MET A 1 -39.47 -61.70 126.92
CA MET A 1 -39.58 -61.29 125.50
C MET A 1 -38.31 -60.50 125.17
N LYS A 2 -37.32 -61.11 124.53
CA LYS A 2 -36.11 -60.40 124.07
C LYS A 2 -36.39 -59.91 122.65
N GLU A 3 -36.62 -58.61 122.48
CA GLU A 3 -36.59 -58.02 121.14
C GLU A 3 -35.14 -57.93 120.66
N ASN A 4 -34.92 -58.37 119.42
CA ASN A 4 -33.60 -58.56 118.83
C ASN A 4 -33.02 -57.20 118.39
N PRO A 5 -31.93 -56.70 118.99
CA PRO A 5 -31.34 -55.39 118.65
C PRO A 5 -30.86 -55.29 117.19
N GLU A 6 -30.58 -56.42 116.54
CA GLU A 6 -30.19 -56.46 115.12
C GLU A 6 -31.32 -55.97 114.20
N LYS A 7 -32.59 -56.26 114.53
CA LYS A 7 -33.75 -55.88 113.69
C LYS A 7 -34.03 -54.37 113.70
N PHE A 8 -33.65 -53.67 114.77
CA PHE A 8 -33.78 -52.21 114.88
C PHE A 8 -32.68 -51.49 114.09
N SER A 9 -31.44 -51.97 114.19
CA SER A 9 -30.31 -51.45 113.41
C SER A 9 -30.50 -51.65 111.91
N GLU A 10 -31.02 -52.79 111.48
CA GLU A 10 -31.27 -53.12 110.07
C GLU A 10 -32.35 -52.23 109.45
N ASN A 11 -33.39 -51.88 110.22
CA ASN A 11 -34.44 -50.95 109.78
C ASN A 11 -33.92 -49.51 109.63
N ILE A 12 -33.07 -49.03 110.54
CA ILE A 12 -32.45 -47.71 110.41
C ILE A 12 -31.51 -47.64 109.20
N LEU A 13 -30.69 -48.68 108.97
CA LEU A 13 -29.80 -48.74 107.81
C LEU A 13 -30.59 -48.81 106.49
N GLN A 14 -31.71 -49.53 106.46
CA GLN A 14 -32.59 -49.58 105.29
C GLN A 14 -33.23 -48.22 104.98
N ASN A 15 -33.78 -47.53 105.99
CA ASN A 15 -34.35 -46.19 105.80
C ASN A 15 -33.30 -45.19 105.31
N ILE A 16 -32.08 -45.25 105.85
CA ILE A 16 -30.98 -44.39 105.37
C ILE A 16 -30.63 -44.70 103.92
N ALA A 17 -30.61 -45.97 103.52
CA ALA A 17 -30.36 -46.36 102.13
C ALA A 17 -31.48 -45.88 101.17
N ASP A 18 -32.73 -45.98 101.60
CA ASP A 18 -33.90 -45.51 100.86
C ASP A 18 -33.90 -43.98 100.73
N ASP A 19 -33.54 -43.26 101.80
CA ASP A 19 -33.36 -41.80 101.81
C ASP A 19 -32.21 -41.39 100.88
N LEU A 20 -31.07 -42.07 100.93
CA LEU A 20 -29.93 -41.79 100.05
C LEU A 20 -30.29 -42.03 98.58
N SER A 21 -31.04 -43.09 98.28
CA SER A 21 -31.55 -43.39 96.94
C SER A 21 -32.47 -42.29 96.43
N THR A 22 -33.38 -41.81 97.29
CA THR A 22 -34.30 -40.71 97.00
C THR A 22 -33.57 -39.39 96.77
N ILE A 23 -32.56 -39.08 97.59
CA ILE A 23 -31.70 -37.91 97.43
C ILE A 23 -30.90 -38.00 96.12
N ASN A 24 -30.38 -39.17 95.76
CA ASN A 24 -29.66 -39.36 94.50
C ASN A 24 -30.57 -39.19 93.28
N GLY A 25 -31.81 -39.70 93.35
CA GLY A 25 -32.83 -39.47 92.32
C GLY A 25 -33.14 -37.99 92.13
N THR A 26 -33.48 -37.30 93.22
CA THR A 26 -33.76 -35.85 93.19
C THR A 26 -32.55 -35.00 92.74
N CYS A 27 -31.33 -35.37 93.14
CA CYS A 27 -30.12 -34.69 92.68
C CYS A 27 -29.89 -34.86 91.17
N THR A 28 -30.19 -36.05 90.63
CA THR A 28 -30.11 -36.33 89.19
C THR A 28 -31.14 -35.51 88.41
N GLU A 29 -32.39 -35.45 88.90
CA GLU A 29 -33.46 -34.64 88.31
C GLU A 29 -33.15 -33.14 88.33
N ILE A 30 -32.62 -32.61 89.45
CA ILE A 30 -32.22 -31.20 89.56
C ILE A 30 -31.10 -30.89 88.56
N LYS A 31 -30.10 -31.76 88.45
CA LYS A 31 -28.99 -31.59 87.50
C LYS A 31 -29.52 -31.55 86.06
N GLU A 32 -30.41 -32.47 85.70
CA GLU A 32 -31.01 -32.53 84.37
C GLU A 32 -31.87 -31.29 84.08
N SER A 33 -32.70 -30.87 85.05
CA SER A 33 -33.51 -29.66 84.93
C SER A 33 -32.64 -28.41 84.75
N GLN A 34 -31.59 -28.23 85.54
CA GLN A 34 -30.71 -27.05 85.40
C GLN A 34 -29.94 -27.06 84.08
N LEU A 35 -29.48 -28.23 83.63
CA LEU A 35 -28.79 -28.35 82.34
C LEU A 35 -29.73 -28.02 81.17
N ASN A 36 -30.97 -28.51 81.22
CA ASN A 36 -31.99 -28.21 80.22
C ASN A 36 -32.38 -26.73 80.21
N CYS A 37 -32.54 -26.10 81.39
CA CYS A 37 -32.82 -24.67 81.50
C CYS A 37 -31.67 -23.81 80.95
N ALA A 38 -30.42 -24.10 81.34
CA ALA A 38 -29.26 -23.36 80.86
C ALA A 38 -29.10 -23.48 79.33
N THR A 39 -29.33 -24.68 78.78
CA THR A 39 -29.27 -24.92 77.33
C THR A 39 -30.39 -24.18 76.59
N ALA A 40 -31.61 -24.14 77.14
CA ALA A 40 -32.73 -23.44 76.54
C ALA A 40 -32.55 -21.91 76.54
N ASP A 41 -32.03 -21.35 77.64
CA ASP A 41 -31.76 -19.92 77.75
C ASP A 41 -30.66 -19.46 76.79
N ASP A 42 -29.55 -20.22 76.69
CA ASP A 42 -28.48 -19.93 75.74
C ASP A 42 -28.98 -19.99 74.28
N LEU A 43 -29.82 -20.98 73.96
CA LEU A 43 -30.41 -21.10 72.62
C LEU A 43 -31.33 -19.91 72.29
N ASN A 44 -32.14 -19.47 73.25
CA ASN A 44 -33.02 -18.30 73.08
C ASN A 44 -32.23 -16.99 72.93
N ASN A 45 -31.18 -16.81 73.72
CA ASN A 45 -30.31 -15.64 73.64
C ASN A 45 -29.55 -15.60 72.31
N MET A 46 -29.04 -16.75 71.86
CA MET A 46 -28.40 -16.90 70.56
C MET A 46 -29.40 -16.63 69.42
N GLY A 47 -30.62 -17.18 69.51
CA GLY A 47 -31.70 -16.94 68.54
C GLY A 47 -32.06 -15.46 68.43
N THR A 48 -32.15 -14.76 69.56
CA THR A 48 -32.44 -13.32 69.61
C THR A 48 -31.30 -12.49 68.99
N THR A 49 -30.05 -12.84 69.32
CA THR A 49 -28.85 -12.17 68.78
C THR A 49 -28.74 -12.34 67.27
N ILE A 50 -28.91 -13.57 66.78
CA ILE A 50 -28.88 -13.88 65.35
C ILE A 50 -30.01 -13.14 64.63
N THR A 51 -31.24 -13.18 65.17
CA THR A 51 -32.39 -12.49 64.57
C THR A 51 -32.12 -11.00 64.45
N SER A 52 -31.58 -10.37 65.50
CA SER A 52 -31.27 -8.94 65.51
C SER A 52 -30.18 -8.58 64.50
N ALA A 53 -29.10 -9.37 64.43
CA ALA A 53 -28.02 -9.17 63.46
C ALA A 53 -28.49 -9.37 62.01
N VAL A 54 -29.38 -10.33 61.77
CA VAL A 54 -29.97 -10.57 60.44
C VAL A 54 -30.86 -9.39 60.04
N ILE A 55 -31.73 -8.93 60.93
CA ILE A 55 -32.59 -7.75 60.68
C ILE A 55 -31.73 -6.54 60.32
N GLU A 56 -30.71 -6.22 61.12
CA GLU A 56 -29.82 -5.09 60.86
C GLU A 56 -29.11 -5.18 59.49
N LYS A 57 -28.68 -6.38 59.11
CA LYS A 57 -28.04 -6.61 57.80
C LYS A 57 -29.03 -6.50 56.66
N VAL A 58 -30.26 -7.01 56.83
CA VAL A 58 -31.34 -6.89 55.84
C VAL A 58 -31.73 -5.43 55.64
N ASP A 59 -31.87 -4.66 56.70
CA ASP A 59 -32.21 -3.23 56.63
C ASP A 59 -31.11 -2.43 55.89
N LYS A 60 -29.84 -2.71 56.18
CA LYS A 60 -28.70 -2.12 55.48
C LYS A 60 -28.67 -2.50 53.99
N MET A 61 -28.95 -3.76 53.67
CA MET A 61 -29.05 -4.22 52.28
C MET A 61 -30.21 -3.53 51.55
N GLN A 62 -31.38 -3.43 52.18
CA GLN A 62 -32.55 -2.77 51.62
C GLN A 62 -32.25 -1.30 51.30
N THR A 63 -31.69 -0.56 52.25
CA THR A 63 -31.31 0.85 52.07
C THR A 63 -30.31 1.03 50.92
N SER A 64 -29.33 0.12 50.81
CA SER A 64 -28.35 0.14 49.71
C SER A 64 -29.01 -0.14 48.35
N ILE A 65 -29.94 -1.10 48.29
CA ILE A 65 -30.69 -1.44 47.06
C ILE A 65 -31.56 -0.26 46.62
N GLU A 66 -32.25 0.41 47.54
CA GLU A 66 -33.08 1.58 47.24
C GLU A 66 -32.22 2.72 46.66
N THR A 67 -31.08 3.00 47.29
CA THR A 67 -30.13 4.02 46.82
C THR A 67 -29.59 3.71 45.42
N GLN A 68 -29.21 2.45 45.17
CA GLN A 68 -28.75 2.01 43.85
C GLN A 68 -29.86 2.08 42.81
N THR A 69 -31.09 1.71 43.16
CA THR A 69 -32.25 1.78 42.28
C THR A 69 -32.53 3.21 41.84
N GLN A 70 -32.46 4.16 42.77
CA GLN A 70 -32.61 5.58 42.44
C GLN A 70 -31.49 6.06 41.50
N THR A 71 -30.23 5.72 41.81
CA THR A 71 -29.07 6.11 40.98
C THR A 71 -29.19 5.54 39.55
N VAL A 72 -29.60 4.28 39.41
CA VAL A 72 -29.81 3.64 38.10
C VAL A 72 -30.95 4.31 37.34
N SER A 73 -32.02 4.71 38.02
CA SER A 73 -33.13 5.46 37.43
C SER A 73 -32.68 6.82 36.88
N GLU A 74 -31.89 7.56 37.65
CA GLU A 74 -31.31 8.86 37.24
C GLU A 74 -30.35 8.71 36.06
N ILE A 75 -29.53 7.65 36.03
CA ILE A 75 -28.68 7.35 34.87
C ILE A 75 -29.54 7.06 33.63
N GLY A 76 -30.62 6.28 33.79
CA GLY A 76 -31.54 5.96 32.70
C GLY A 76 -32.23 7.19 32.11
N SER A 77 -32.69 8.12 32.96
CA SER A 77 -33.32 9.36 32.50
C SER A 77 -32.33 10.29 31.78
N ASN A 78 -31.13 10.47 32.33
CA ASN A 78 -30.07 11.27 31.70
C ASN A 78 -29.65 10.70 30.34
N LEU A 79 -29.50 9.37 30.24
CA LEU A 79 -29.16 8.70 28.98
C LEU A 79 -30.27 8.89 27.93
N THR A 80 -31.53 8.78 28.34
CA THR A 80 -32.69 9.00 27.45
C THR A 80 -32.67 10.42 26.90
N SER A 81 -32.46 11.43 27.76
CA SER A 81 -32.34 12.83 27.33
C SER A 81 -31.17 13.03 26.35
N SER A 82 -30.00 12.46 26.65
CA SER A 82 -28.83 12.57 25.78
C SER A 82 -29.04 11.94 24.40
N VAL A 83 -29.75 10.81 24.35
CA VAL A 83 -30.12 10.15 23.09
C VAL A 83 -31.13 10.99 22.30
N ASP A 84 -32.11 11.60 22.96
CA ASP A 84 -33.09 12.48 22.30
C ASP A 84 -32.44 13.76 21.76
N ASP A 85 -31.49 14.35 22.49
CA ASP A 85 -30.69 15.49 22.03
C ASP A 85 -29.85 15.11 20.81
N LEU A 86 -29.17 13.96 20.85
CA LEU A 86 -28.36 13.46 19.73
C LEU A 86 -29.22 13.14 18.51
N LYS A 87 -30.42 12.55 18.71
CA LYS A 87 -31.39 12.32 17.64
C LYS A 87 -31.84 13.63 17.00
N THR A 88 -32.08 14.65 17.83
CA THR A 88 -32.45 15.99 17.35
C THR A 88 -31.30 16.64 16.59
N GLU A 89 -30.07 16.56 17.08
CA GLU A 89 -28.88 17.10 16.39
C GLU A 89 -28.64 16.40 15.05
N ILE A 90 -28.73 15.07 15.00
CA ILE A 90 -28.60 14.31 13.76
C ILE A 90 -29.70 14.69 12.77
N THR A 91 -30.94 14.80 13.23
CA THR A 91 -32.08 15.21 12.38
C THR A 91 -31.84 16.60 11.83
N ASN A 92 -31.44 17.56 12.68
CA ASN A 92 -31.12 18.93 12.25
C ASN A 92 -29.95 18.98 11.25
N LYS A 93 -28.88 18.19 11.46
CA LYS A 93 -27.77 18.11 10.52
C LYS A 93 -28.22 17.50 9.19
N LEU A 94 -29.02 16.43 9.22
CA LEU A 94 -29.56 15.77 8.03
C LEU A 94 -30.50 16.69 7.24
N ASP A 95 -31.35 17.43 7.93
CA ASP A 95 -32.21 18.44 7.33
C ASP A 95 -31.39 19.57 6.71
N ASN A 96 -30.32 20.02 7.36
CA ASN A 96 -29.38 20.99 6.78
C ASN A 96 -28.69 20.43 5.52
N PHE A 97 -28.28 19.15 5.52
CA PHE A 97 -27.78 18.48 4.32
C PHE A 97 -28.82 18.35 3.20
N THR A 98 -30.10 18.25 3.54
CA THR A 98 -31.21 18.14 2.56
C THR A 98 -31.59 19.51 1.99
N VAL A 99 -31.63 20.55 2.82
CA VAL A 99 -32.01 21.91 2.46
C VAL A 99 -30.87 22.66 1.77
N ASN A 100 -29.62 22.43 2.20
CA ASN A 100 -28.40 22.97 1.60
C ASN A 100 -27.41 21.83 1.36
N PRO A 101 -27.61 21.00 0.31
CA PRO A 101 -26.61 19.99 -0.04
C PRO A 101 -25.28 20.71 -0.24
N PRO A 102 -24.20 20.34 0.49
CA PRO A 102 -22.90 20.92 0.28
C PRO A 102 -22.51 20.58 -1.16
N VAL A 103 -22.64 21.57 -2.03
CA VAL A 103 -22.20 21.48 -3.41
C VAL A 103 -20.71 21.23 -3.32
N GLN A 104 -20.31 19.97 -3.44
CA GLN A 104 -18.94 19.61 -3.73
C GLN A 104 -18.68 20.21 -5.10
N LYS A 105 -18.19 21.45 -5.12
CA LYS A 105 -17.53 22.03 -6.28
C LYS A 105 -16.26 21.22 -6.45
N ILE A 106 -16.39 20.06 -7.07
CA ILE A 106 -15.26 19.37 -7.69
C ILE A 106 -14.90 20.28 -8.86
N GLU A 107 -14.20 21.37 -8.57
CA GLU A 107 -13.43 22.05 -9.58
C GLU A 107 -12.43 21.01 -10.07
N LYS A 108 -12.74 20.36 -11.19
CA LYS A 108 -11.76 19.64 -12.01
C LYS A 108 -10.79 20.65 -12.65
N THR A 109 -10.36 21.66 -11.91
CA THR A 109 -9.16 22.40 -12.26
C THR A 109 -8.02 21.50 -11.80
N ILE A 110 -7.32 20.93 -12.78
CA ILE A 110 -5.95 20.51 -12.60
C ILE A 110 -5.23 21.77 -12.08
N ARG A 111 -5.13 21.90 -10.76
CA ARG A 111 -4.33 22.93 -10.12
C ARG A 111 -2.88 22.51 -10.36
N ILE A 112 -2.37 22.77 -11.57
CA ILE A 112 -0.93 22.93 -11.77
C ILE A 112 -0.60 24.12 -10.87
N ALA A 113 0.01 23.82 -9.73
CA ALA A 113 0.45 24.84 -8.81
C ALA A 113 1.33 25.81 -9.59
N LYS A 114 0.85 27.06 -9.75
CA LYS A 114 1.52 28.14 -10.48
C LYS A 114 2.91 28.48 -9.89
N GLU A 115 3.26 27.85 -8.76
CA GLU A 115 4.49 28.02 -7.98
C GLU A 115 5.43 26.82 -8.00
N SER A 116 5.11 25.73 -8.71
CA SER A 116 6.06 24.63 -8.85
C SER A 116 7.17 25.06 -9.81
N TRP A 117 8.26 25.61 -9.28
CA TRP A 117 9.53 25.89 -9.98
C TRP A 117 9.95 24.76 -10.93
N GLN A 118 9.61 23.52 -10.59
CA GLN A 118 9.83 22.33 -11.41
C GLN A 118 9.14 22.39 -12.80
N VAL A 119 7.97 23.00 -12.92
CA VAL A 119 7.25 23.13 -14.20
C VAL A 119 7.94 24.12 -15.12
N TYR A 120 8.42 25.25 -14.58
CA TYR A 120 9.21 26.22 -15.35
C TYR A 120 10.55 25.64 -15.79
N LEU A 121 11.21 24.89 -14.90
CA LEU A 121 12.45 24.20 -15.23
C LEU A 121 12.24 23.15 -16.33
N ALA A 122 11.17 22.36 -16.26
CA ALA A 122 10.83 21.37 -17.28
C ALA A 122 10.50 22.01 -18.64
N MET A 123 9.72 23.11 -18.66
CA MET A 123 9.46 23.85 -19.89
C MET A 123 10.74 24.43 -20.49
N PHE A 124 11.61 25.01 -19.66
CA PHE A 124 12.88 25.58 -20.12
C PHE A 124 13.78 24.51 -20.72
N ILE A 125 13.93 23.37 -20.05
CA ILE A 125 14.72 22.23 -20.56
C ILE A 125 14.14 21.74 -21.90
N SER A 126 12.81 21.59 -22.00
CA SER A 126 12.18 21.14 -23.24
C SER A 126 12.43 22.10 -24.40
N VAL A 127 12.33 23.41 -24.20
CA VAL A 127 12.57 24.38 -25.27
C VAL A 127 14.05 24.40 -25.65
N PHE A 128 14.94 24.34 -24.66
CA PHE A 128 16.38 24.34 -24.89
C PHE A 128 16.85 23.11 -25.66
N THR A 129 16.31 21.92 -25.36
CA THR A 129 16.66 20.68 -26.09
C THR A 129 16.20 20.73 -27.54
N PHE A 130 15.02 21.28 -27.83
CA PHE A 130 14.58 21.46 -29.23
C PHE A 130 15.48 22.42 -30.01
N ILE A 131 15.88 23.54 -29.42
CA ILE A 131 16.79 24.50 -30.06
C ILE A 131 18.16 23.87 -30.31
N PHE A 132 18.71 23.16 -29.31
CA PHE A 132 20.00 22.50 -29.44
C PHE A 132 19.98 21.40 -30.50
N PHE A 133 18.89 20.63 -30.57
CA PHE A 133 18.71 19.63 -31.61
C PHE A 133 18.62 20.28 -33.00
N GLY A 134 17.86 21.37 -33.16
CA GLY A 134 17.79 22.12 -34.42
C GLY A 134 19.13 22.71 -34.85
N ALA A 135 19.93 23.23 -33.92
CA ALA A 135 21.27 23.71 -34.22
C ALA A 135 22.21 22.56 -34.63
N ALA A 136 22.12 21.41 -33.94
CA ALA A 136 22.90 20.23 -34.25
C ALA A 136 22.56 19.65 -35.64
N THR A 137 21.28 19.62 -36.02
CA THR A 137 20.87 19.13 -37.36
C THR A 137 21.35 20.05 -38.47
N ILE A 138 21.23 21.38 -38.34
CA ILE A 138 21.76 22.34 -39.33
C ILE A 138 23.29 22.24 -39.43
N TRP A 139 23.97 22.10 -38.29
CA TRP A 139 25.42 21.93 -38.27
C TRP A 139 25.86 20.63 -38.94
N GLN A 140 25.10 19.54 -38.73
CA GLN A 140 25.35 18.25 -39.37
C GLN A 140 25.07 18.30 -40.87
N GLU A 141 23.99 18.94 -41.30
CA GLU A 141 23.67 19.16 -42.72
C GLU A 141 24.77 19.99 -43.40
N SER A 142 25.27 21.02 -42.73
CA SER A 142 26.40 21.82 -43.21
C SER A 142 27.70 21.01 -43.37
N ARG A 143 27.90 19.95 -42.57
CA ARG A 143 29.05 19.04 -42.70
C ARG A 143 28.88 18.08 -43.87
N ILE A 144 27.67 17.55 -44.07
CA ILE A 144 27.36 16.64 -45.16
C ILE A 144 27.45 17.36 -46.51
N GLU A 145 26.95 18.59 -46.59
CA GLU A 145 27.02 19.40 -47.80
C GLU A 145 28.48 19.68 -48.22
N LYS A 146 29.36 20.01 -47.26
CA LYS A 146 30.79 20.20 -47.53
C LYS A 146 31.45 18.93 -48.08
N ALA A 147 31.10 17.75 -47.56
CA ALA A 147 31.64 16.49 -48.05
C ALA A 147 31.14 16.20 -49.48
N ARG A 148 29.85 16.40 -49.75
CA ARG A 148 29.26 16.22 -51.09
C ARG A 148 29.87 17.17 -52.13
N ILE A 149 30.05 18.44 -51.79
CA ILE A 149 30.64 19.45 -52.69
C ILE A 149 32.11 19.10 -53.00
N SER A 150 32.87 18.63 -51.99
CA SER A 150 34.25 18.19 -52.19
C SER A 150 34.35 16.98 -53.11
N ASP A 151 33.41 16.04 -52.99
CA ASP A 151 33.35 14.83 -53.81
C ASP A 151 33.02 15.17 -55.28
N ILE A 152 32.01 16.03 -55.50
CA ILE A 152 31.67 16.54 -56.85
C ILE A 152 32.85 17.30 -57.46
N LYS A 153 33.57 18.11 -56.66
CA LYS A 153 34.77 18.83 -57.12
C LYS A 153 35.85 17.87 -57.62
N TYR A 154 36.08 16.76 -56.92
CA TYR A 154 37.05 15.75 -57.32
C TYR A 154 36.69 15.09 -58.65
N HIS A 155 35.45 14.61 -58.78
CA HIS A 155 34.97 13.92 -59.99
C HIS A 155 34.90 14.86 -61.21
N TYR A 156 34.55 16.13 -61.01
CA TYR A 156 34.60 17.15 -62.06
C TYR A 156 36.03 17.38 -62.59
N ILE A 157 37.02 17.49 -61.70
CA ILE A 157 38.43 17.64 -62.11
C ILE A 157 38.91 16.40 -62.87
N MET A 158 38.46 15.21 -62.46
CA MET A 158 38.78 13.95 -63.13
C MET A 158 38.15 13.87 -64.54
N MET A 159 36.91 14.33 -64.71
CA MET A 159 36.23 14.41 -66.01
C MET A 159 36.99 15.29 -67.01
N HIS A 160 37.59 16.39 -66.54
CA HIS A 160 38.35 17.31 -67.38
C HIS A 160 39.84 16.95 -67.56
N ASN A 161 40.24 15.73 -67.16
CA ASN A 161 41.60 15.21 -67.34
C ASN A 161 42.70 16.01 -66.61
N GLY A 162 42.36 16.60 -65.45
CA GLY A 162 43.24 17.44 -64.65
C GLY A 162 43.21 18.93 -65.04
N VAL A 163 43.62 19.81 -64.12
CA VAL A 163 43.49 21.27 -64.27
C VAL A 163 44.80 21.97 -63.91
N ASN A 164 45.20 22.98 -64.70
CA ASN A 164 46.38 23.80 -64.43
C ASN A 164 46.12 24.77 -63.25
N SER A 165 47.16 25.29 -62.58
CA SER A 165 47.01 26.11 -61.35
C SER A 165 46.09 27.33 -61.53
N ALA A 166 46.08 27.96 -62.71
CA ALA A 166 45.19 29.08 -63.04
C ALA A 166 43.71 28.65 -63.25
N GLY A 167 43.47 27.41 -63.69
CA GLY A 167 42.12 26.84 -63.81
C GLY A 167 41.55 26.37 -62.47
N LEU A 168 42.42 26.02 -61.52
CA LEU A 168 42.03 25.58 -60.17
C LEU A 168 41.31 26.70 -59.40
N ASP A 169 41.79 27.93 -59.53
CA ASP A 169 41.21 29.13 -58.89
C ASP A 169 39.84 29.49 -59.51
N SER A 170 39.69 29.27 -60.82
CA SER A 170 38.41 29.44 -61.53
C SER A 170 37.36 28.43 -61.07
N ILE A 171 37.76 27.17 -60.88
CA ILE A 171 36.89 26.11 -60.35
C ILE A 171 36.50 26.42 -58.89
N GLU A 172 37.43 26.90 -58.07
CA GLU A 172 37.11 27.28 -56.69
C GLU A 172 36.10 28.43 -56.61
N SER A 173 36.17 29.39 -57.54
CA SER A 173 35.16 30.44 -57.69
C SER A 173 33.79 29.88 -58.09
N TRP A 174 33.73 28.88 -58.98
CA TRP A 174 32.46 28.26 -59.40
C TRP A 174 31.82 27.40 -58.31
N PHE A 175 32.61 26.71 -57.50
CA PHE A 175 32.14 25.91 -56.38
C PHE A 175 31.70 26.74 -55.16
N ARG A 176 31.92 28.06 -55.18
CA ARG A 176 31.39 29.01 -54.19
C ARG A 176 29.95 29.45 -54.49
N ASP A 177 29.49 29.28 -55.72
CA ASP A 177 28.15 29.67 -56.19
C ASP A 177 27.22 28.45 -56.27
N PRO A 178 26.17 28.35 -55.43
CA PRO A 178 25.34 27.15 -55.30
C PRO A 178 24.59 26.78 -56.58
N ASP A 179 24.27 27.74 -57.44
CA ASP A 179 23.57 27.46 -58.70
C ASP A 179 24.50 26.86 -59.76
N LYS A 180 25.78 27.25 -59.76
CA LYS A 180 26.80 26.66 -60.64
C LYS A 180 27.18 25.26 -60.20
N VAL A 181 27.20 25.00 -58.89
CA VAL A 181 27.45 23.65 -58.34
C VAL A 181 26.38 22.66 -58.81
N LYS A 182 25.11 23.05 -58.87
CA LYS A 182 24.02 22.17 -59.37
C LYS A 182 24.18 21.80 -60.84
N ILE A 183 24.61 22.76 -61.66
CA ILE A 183 24.87 22.52 -63.09
C ILE A 183 26.03 21.52 -63.25
N ILE A 184 27.13 21.78 -62.54
CA ILE A 184 28.31 20.89 -62.52
C ILE A 184 27.95 19.49 -62.02
N GLU A 185 27.15 19.38 -60.94
CA GLU A 185 26.68 18.09 -60.41
C GLU A 185 25.91 17.28 -61.46
N SER A 186 25.03 17.93 -62.23
CA SER A 186 24.28 17.27 -63.29
C SER A 186 25.16 16.79 -64.46
N GLU A 187 26.19 17.57 -64.79
CA GLU A 187 27.15 17.25 -65.84
C GLU A 187 28.07 16.08 -65.44
N VAL A 188 28.59 16.10 -64.22
CA VAL A 188 29.39 15.00 -63.64
C VAL A 188 28.57 13.71 -63.59
N ARG A 189 27.32 13.79 -63.11
CA ARG A 189 26.43 12.62 -63.04
C ARG A 189 26.16 12.01 -64.42
N ALA A 190 25.90 12.83 -65.43
CA ALA A 190 25.69 12.37 -66.81
C ALA A 190 26.97 11.79 -67.44
N TYR A 191 28.14 12.28 -67.05
CA TYR A 191 29.42 11.71 -67.47
C TYR A 191 29.68 10.36 -66.82
N GLU A 192 29.52 10.25 -65.50
CA GLU A 192 29.69 9.00 -64.75
C GLU A 192 28.73 7.91 -65.25
N GLU A 193 27.48 8.26 -65.55
CA GLU A 193 26.50 7.32 -66.11
C GLU A 193 26.96 6.77 -67.47
N ARG A 194 27.44 7.63 -68.37
CA ARG A 194 27.97 7.21 -69.68
C ARG A 194 29.23 6.37 -69.56
N VAL A 195 30.14 6.72 -68.65
CA VAL A 195 31.35 5.94 -68.37
C VAL A 195 30.96 4.56 -67.82
N HIS A 196 30.00 4.51 -66.91
CA HIS A 196 29.53 3.27 -66.32
C HIS A 196 28.79 2.40 -67.35
N GLU A 197 28.00 2.97 -68.24
CA GLU A 197 27.35 2.24 -69.33
C GLU A 197 28.37 1.68 -70.32
N THR A 198 29.40 2.46 -70.66
CA THR A 198 30.49 2.02 -71.54
C THR A 198 31.29 0.89 -70.90
N ALA A 199 31.57 0.98 -69.59
CA ALA A 199 32.23 -0.10 -68.84
C ALA A 199 31.38 -1.38 -68.82
N ARG A 200 30.06 -1.28 -68.58
CA ARG A 200 29.14 -2.42 -68.62
C ARG A 200 29.06 -3.04 -70.02
N ALA A 201 28.99 -2.22 -71.08
CA ALA A 201 28.97 -2.69 -72.46
C ALA A 201 30.29 -3.37 -72.85
N LEU A 202 31.43 -2.82 -72.40
CA LEU A 202 32.75 -3.42 -72.62
C LEU A 202 32.89 -4.76 -71.89
N GLU A 203 32.41 -4.87 -70.65
CA GLU A 203 32.43 -6.12 -69.88
C GLU A 203 31.54 -7.19 -70.54
N GLN A 204 30.36 -6.81 -71.04
CA GLN A 204 29.51 -7.70 -71.83
C GLN A 204 30.20 -8.14 -73.13
N LYS A 205 30.88 -7.23 -73.82
CA LYS A 205 31.67 -7.55 -75.01
C LYS A 205 32.81 -8.52 -74.70
N HIS A 206 33.58 -8.28 -73.64
CA HIS A 206 34.67 -9.15 -73.20
C HIS A 206 34.15 -10.55 -72.88
N ARG A 207 33.03 -10.64 -72.14
CA ARG A 207 32.38 -11.92 -71.82
C ARG A 207 31.89 -12.66 -73.07
N LEU A 208 31.42 -11.93 -74.09
CA LEU A 208 31.02 -12.53 -75.37
C LEU A 208 32.23 -12.98 -76.18
N GLU A 209 33.32 -12.22 -76.23
CA GLU A 209 34.58 -12.59 -76.87
C GLU A 209 35.21 -13.83 -76.24
N GLU A 210 35.18 -13.94 -74.91
CA GLU A 210 35.65 -15.12 -74.17
C GLU A 210 34.83 -16.36 -74.54
N LYS A 211 33.50 -16.24 -74.57
CA LYS A 211 32.61 -17.32 -75.04
C LYS A 211 32.85 -17.69 -76.50
N ILE A 212 33.06 -16.73 -77.39
CA ILE A 212 33.34 -17.00 -78.81
C ILE A 212 34.67 -17.74 -78.96
N ASN A 213 35.71 -17.33 -78.22
CA ASN A 213 37.01 -18.01 -78.23
C ASN A 213 36.90 -19.45 -77.72
N GLU A 214 36.15 -19.67 -76.63
CA GLU A 214 35.88 -21.01 -76.10
C GLU A 214 35.13 -21.88 -77.14
N LEU A 215 34.08 -21.36 -77.78
CA LEU A 215 33.35 -22.08 -78.82
C LEU A 215 34.22 -22.37 -80.06
N ASN A 216 35.08 -21.46 -80.48
CA ASN A 216 36.00 -21.67 -81.61
C ASN A 216 37.06 -22.73 -81.27
N SER A 217 37.56 -22.75 -80.03
CA SER A 217 38.46 -23.79 -79.54
C SER A 217 37.81 -25.18 -79.53
N GLN A 218 36.49 -25.26 -79.26
CA GLN A 218 35.71 -26.51 -79.33
C GLN A 218 35.34 -26.91 -80.76
N THR A 219 35.15 -25.95 -81.68
CA THR A 219 34.70 -26.19 -83.06
C THR A 219 35.85 -26.52 -84.01
N ASN A 220 37.11 -26.17 -83.68
CA ASN A 220 38.28 -26.51 -84.48
C ASN A 220 39.26 -27.48 -83.80
N PRO A 221 38.85 -28.70 -83.40
CA PRO A 221 39.76 -29.68 -82.81
C PRO A 221 40.64 -30.42 -83.83
N LYS A 222 40.62 -30.04 -85.13
CA LYS A 222 41.36 -30.73 -86.19
C LYS A 222 41.91 -29.80 -87.27
N SER A 223 42.87 -28.95 -86.90
CA SER A 223 43.92 -28.51 -87.83
C SER A 223 45.14 -28.06 -87.03
N ASN A 224 45.88 -29.03 -86.49
CA ASN A 224 47.34 -29.07 -86.52
C ASN A 224 47.81 -30.35 -85.83
N ARG A 225 47.60 -31.46 -86.54
CA ARG A 225 48.44 -32.66 -86.44
C ARG A 225 49.10 -32.81 -87.82
N LYS A 226 50.29 -32.27 -87.96
CA LYS A 226 51.31 -32.72 -88.90
C LYS A 226 52.65 -32.64 -88.17
#